data_AF-A0A971BYW7-F1
#
_entry.id   AF-A0A971BYW7-F1
#
_cell.length_a   1.000
_cell.length_b   1.000
_cell.length_c   1.000
_cell.angle_alpha   90.00
_cell.angle_beta   90.00
_cell.angle_gamma   90.00
#
_symmetry.space_group_name_H-M   'P 1'
#
loop_
_entity.id
_entity.type
_entity.pdbx_description
1 polymer ?
#
loop_
_entity_poly.entity_id
_entity_poly.type
_entity_poly.pdbx_seq_one_letter_code
_entity_poly.pdbx_strand_id
1 'polypeptide(L)' 'MMMDELVKLVAEKAGITQEQAQKAVETCYEYVKGKVPPALLPQLEAMVSGEGSADDSPLSMLGGLFGRK' A
#
# COMPACT_ATOMS: atom_id res chain seq x y z
N MET A 1 -4.27 5.15 9.45
CA MET A 1 -2.85 5.20 9.83
C MET A 1 -1.92 5.24 8.62
N MET A 2 -1.88 4.26 7.70
CA MET A 2 -1.07 4.39 6.45
C MET A 2 -1.80 5.18 5.35
N MET A 3 -3.09 4.89 5.12
CA MET A 3 -3.95 5.63 4.17
C MET A 3 -3.99 7.13 4.48
N ASP A 4 -4.18 7.52 5.73
CA ASP A 4 -4.23 8.93 6.14
C ASP A 4 -2.91 9.67 5.89
N GLU A 5 -1.79 8.97 6.04
CA GLU A 5 -0.45 9.52 5.77
C GLU A 5 -0.25 9.73 4.27
N LEU A 6 -0.65 8.76 3.44
CA LEU A 6 -0.63 8.90 1.98
C LEU A 6 -1.53 10.05 1.51
N VAL A 7 -2.72 10.21 2.09
CA VAL A 7 -3.63 11.31 1.78
C VAL A 7 -2.99 12.65 2.12
N LYS A 8 -2.33 12.79 3.28
CA LYS A 8 -1.60 14.02 3.64
C LYS A 8 -0.45 14.30 2.67
N LEU A 9 0.34 13.29 2.34
CA LEU A 9 1.46 13.41 1.39
C LEU A 9 1.00 13.85 0.01
N VAL A 10 -0.07 13.25 -0.50
CA VAL A 10 -0.65 13.61 -1.80
C VAL A 10 -1.24 15.03 -1.75
N ALA A 11 -1.96 15.39 -0.69
CA ALA A 11 -2.49 16.75 -0.52
C ALA A 11 -1.36 17.79 -0.53
N GLU A 12 -0.29 17.55 0.24
CA GLU A 12 0.86 18.46 0.35
C GLU A 12 1.64 18.57 -0.98
N LYS A 13 1.95 17.45 -1.62
CA LYS A 13 2.79 17.42 -2.83
C LYS A 13 2.04 17.81 -4.10
N ALA A 14 0.76 17.48 -4.20
CA ALA A 14 -0.06 17.85 -5.35
C ALA A 14 -0.76 19.21 -5.19
N GLY A 15 -0.73 19.81 -3.98
CA GLY A 15 -1.37 21.10 -3.71
C GLY A 15 -2.89 21.05 -3.80
N ILE A 16 -3.50 19.94 -3.40
CA ILE A 16 -4.94 19.70 -3.46
C ILE A 16 -5.55 19.60 -2.07
N THR A 17 -6.88 19.71 -1.97
CA THR A 17 -7.54 19.56 -0.67
C THR A 17 -7.43 18.13 -0.16
N GLN A 18 -7.53 17.96 1.16
CA GLN A 18 -7.48 16.64 1.79
C GLN A 18 -8.58 15.70 1.26
N GLU A 19 -9.76 16.24 0.99
CA GLU A 19 -10.91 15.51 0.44
C GLU A 19 -10.68 15.06 -1.02
N GLN A 20 -10.00 15.88 -1.82
CA GLN A 20 -9.57 15.50 -3.17
C GLN A 20 -8.46 14.44 -3.13
N ALA A 21 -7.51 14.58 -2.21
CA ALA A 21 -6.44 13.60 -2.02
C ALA A 21 -6.98 12.25 -1.56
N GLN A 22 -7.99 12.23 -0.68
CA GLN A 22 -8.63 10.99 -0.26
C GLN A 22 -9.23 10.23 -1.44
N LYS A 23 -10.02 10.91 -2.28
CA LYS A 23 -10.61 10.30 -3.49
C LYS A 23 -9.53 9.80 -4.46
N ALA A 24 -8.45 10.56 -4.63
CA ALA A 24 -7.35 10.16 -5.51
C ALA A 24 -6.64 8.89 -5.00
N VAL A 25 -6.33 8.83 -3.71
CA VAL A 25 -5.68 7.68 -3.08
C VAL A 25 -6.58 6.44 -3.14
N GLU A 26 -7.87 6.57 -2.83
CA GLU A 26 -8.85 5.48 -2.92
C GLU A 26 -8.96 4.93 -4.36
N THR A 27 -9.07 5.82 -5.34
CA THR A 27 -9.16 5.43 -6.76
C THR A 27 -7.90 4.67 -7.21
N CYS A 28 -6.71 5.16 -6.85
CA CYS A 28 -5.44 4.49 -7.15
C CYS A 28 -5.35 3.13 -6.45
N TYR A 29 -5.80 3.04 -5.21
CA TYR A 29 -5.81 1.80 -4.44
C TYR A 29 -6.73 0.75 -5.08
N GLU A 30 -7.92 1.13 -5.50
CA GLU A 30 -8.85 0.25 -6.22
C GLU A 30 -8.29 -0.23 -7.56
N TYR A 31 -7.66 0.68 -8.31
CA TYR A 31 -7.00 0.32 -9.56
C TYR A 31 -5.90 -0.73 -9.34
N VAL A 32 -5.04 -0.53 -8.33
CA VAL A 32 -3.97 -1.49 -7.99
C VAL A 32 -4.56 -2.83 -7.54
N LYS A 33 -5.56 -2.83 -6.65
CA LYS A 33 -6.27 -4.06 -6.26
C LYS A 33 -6.81 -4.81 -7.48
N GLY A 34 -7.39 -4.11 -8.44
CA GLY A 34 -7.91 -4.71 -9.68
C GLY A 34 -6.85 -5.27 -10.63
N LYS A 35 -5.57 -4.89 -10.47
CA LYS A 35 -4.44 -5.37 -11.29
C LYS A 35 -3.60 -6.44 -10.59
N VAL A 36 -3.76 -6.61 -9.29
CA VAL A 36 -2.99 -7.55 -8.51
C VAL A 36 -3.68 -8.93 -8.54
N PRO A 37 -2.94 -10.02 -8.75
CA PRO A 37 -3.50 -11.37 -8.66
C PRO A 37 -4.25 -11.59 -7.34
N PRO A 38 -5.42 -12.27 -7.34
CA PRO A 38 -6.22 -12.47 -6.13
C PRO A 38 -5.46 -13.09 -4.96
N ALA A 39 -4.46 -13.93 -5.24
CA ALA A 39 -3.60 -14.56 -4.24
C ALA A 39 -2.76 -13.56 -3.41
N LEU A 40 -2.55 -12.34 -3.92
CA LEU A 40 -1.73 -11.31 -3.28
C LEU A 40 -2.57 -10.20 -2.61
N LEU A 41 -3.88 -10.18 -2.83
CA LEU A 41 -4.78 -9.20 -2.20
C LEU A 41 -4.68 -9.20 -0.66
N PRO A 42 -4.63 -10.36 0.04
CA PRO A 42 -4.54 -10.37 1.50
C PRO A 42 -3.27 -9.71 2.03
N GLN A 43 -2.16 -9.79 1.29
CA GLN A 43 -0.88 -9.19 1.68
C GLN A 43 -0.90 -7.68 1.46
N LEU A 44 -1.55 -7.24 0.37
CA LEU A 44 -1.75 -5.83 0.07
C LEU A 44 -2.65 -5.15 1.11
N GLU A 45 -3.73 -5.83 1.51
CA GLU A 45 -4.61 -5.40 2.60
C GLU A 45 -3.87 -5.37 3.94
N ALA A 46 -3.08 -6.39 4.26
CA ALA A 46 -2.28 -6.42 5.49
C ALA A 46 -1.27 -5.27 5.58
N MET A 47 -0.63 -4.91 4.45
CA MET A 47 0.26 -3.75 4.38
C MET A 47 -0.50 -2.43 4.61
N VAL A 48 -1.66 -2.26 3.97
CA VAL A 48 -2.45 -1.01 4.07
C VAL A 48 -3.10 -0.84 5.43
N SER A 49 -3.58 -1.92 6.06
CA SER A 49 -4.14 -1.89 7.41
C SER A 49 -3.08 -1.68 8.50
N GLY A 50 -1.79 -1.82 8.17
CA GLY A 50 -0.70 -1.76 9.15
C GLY A 50 -0.68 -2.98 10.09
N GLU A 51 -1.43 -4.03 9.76
CA GLU A 51 -1.45 -5.32 10.48
C GLU A 51 -0.35 -6.28 9.99
N GLY A 52 0.45 -5.87 9.00
CA GLY A 52 1.63 -6.60 8.57
C GLY A 52 2.73 -6.55 9.63
N SER A 53 2.74 -7.52 10.54
CA SER A 53 3.87 -7.80 11.42
C SER A 53 5.15 -7.98 10.59
N ALA A 54 6.18 -7.20 10.89
CA ALA A 54 7.48 -7.22 10.20
C ALA A 54 8.20 -8.59 10.27
N ASP A 55 7.76 -9.49 11.16
CA ASP A 55 8.30 -10.85 11.33
C ASP A 55 7.89 -11.83 10.21
N ASP A 56 6.76 -11.58 9.52
CA ASP A 56 6.19 -12.49 8.51
C ASP A 56 5.95 -11.78 7.15
N SER A 57 6.77 -10.76 6.86
CA SER A 57 6.55 -9.93 5.68
C SER A 57 6.93 -10.66 4.38
N PRO A 58 6.11 -10.58 3.31
CA PRO A 58 6.47 -11.03 1.96
C PRO A 58 7.76 -10.40 1.43
N LEU A 59 8.13 -9.21 1.93
CA LEU A 59 9.41 -8.56 1.67
C LEU A 59 10.61 -9.35 2.21
N SER A 60 10.47 -10.04 3.34
CA SER A 60 11.50 -10.90 3.93
C SER A 60 11.66 -12.20 3.13
N MET A 61 10.55 -12.77 2.63
CA MET A 61 10.56 -13.91 1.71
C MET A 61 11.18 -13.55 0.35
N LEU A 62 10.87 -12.35 -0.16
CA LEU A 62 11.45 -11.82 -1.40
C LEU A 62 12.95 -11.53 -1.22
N GLY A 63 13.35 -10.92 -0.11
CA GLY A 63 14.76 -10.71 0.25
C GLY A 63 15.55 -12.02 0.42
N GLY A 64 14.93 -13.07 0.96
CA GLY A 64 15.51 -14.41 1.07
C GLY A 64 15.71 -15.11 -0.28
N LEU A 65 14.86 -14.83 -1.27
CA LEU A 65 15.00 -15.33 -2.65
C LEU A 65 16.06 -14.55 -3.44
N PHE A 66 16.19 -13.23 -3.22
CA PHE A 66 17.21 -12.41 -3.87
C PHE A 66 18.60 -12.52 -3.22
N GLY A 67 18.68 -12.99 -1.97
CA GLY A 67 19.93 -13.11 -1.21
C GLY A 67 20.63 -14.47 -1.30
N ARG A 68 20.02 -15.50 -1.89
CA ARG A 68 20.66 -16.80 -2.11
C ARG A 68 21.35 -16.83 -3.48
N LYS A 69 22.65 -16.56 -3.46
CA LYS A 69 23.61 -17.01 -4.47
C LYS A 69 24.51 -18.08 -3.86
#